data_AF-A0A7V4KIW8-F1
#
_entry.id   AF-A0A7V4KIW8-F1
#
_cell.length_a   1.000
_cell.length_b   1.000
_cell.length_c   1.000
_cell.angle_alpha   90.00
_cell.angle_beta   90.00
_cell.angle_gamma   90.00
#
_symmetry.space_group_name_H-M   'P 1'
#
loop_
_entity.id
_entity.type
_entity.pdbx_description
1 polymer ?
#
loop_
_entity_poly.entity_id
_entity_poly.type
_entity_poly.pdbx_seq_one_letter_code
_entity_poly.pdbx_strand_id
1 'polypeptide(L)' 'MSFDISKHRNILLMILKDTCSDTTLSSYLGFKGETVLYLFYNLPRFSLDLNFDLLDEKKEYVFKKF' A
#
# COMPACT_ATOMS: atom_id res chain seq x y z
N MET A 1 21.55 8.85 -12.71
CA MET A 1 21.08 8.42 -11.37
C MET A 1 20.49 7.04 -11.51
N SER A 2 20.96 6.07 -10.71
CA SER A 2 20.38 4.72 -10.67
C SER A 2 19.15 4.71 -9.77
N PHE A 3 18.21 3.82 -10.03
CA PHE A 3 17.04 3.60 -9.18
C PHE A 3 17.45 2.87 -7.90
N ASP A 4 17.12 3.43 -6.73
CA ASP A 4 17.45 2.86 -5.42
C ASP A 4 16.26 2.05 -4.87
N ILE A 5 16.36 0.73 -5.00
CA ILE A 5 15.33 -0.22 -4.57
C ILE A 5 15.08 -0.14 -3.06
N SER A 6 16.13 0.06 -2.26
CA SER A 6 16.02 0.15 -0.80
C SER A 6 15.26 1.41 -0.40
N LYS A 7 15.59 2.54 -1.03
CA LYS A 7 14.87 3.80 -0.84
C LYS A 7 13.40 3.68 -1.26
N HIS A 8 13.13 3.08 -2.43
CA HIS A 8 11.77 2.85 -2.90
C HIS A 8 10.95 2.00 -1.94
N ARG A 9 11.52 0.87 -1.49
CA ARG A 9 10.89 -0.02 -0.51
C ARG A 9 10.57 0.71 0.80
N ASN A 10 11.48 1.56 1.28
CA ASN A 10 11.23 2.35 2.49
C ASN A 10 10.07 3.33 2.30
N ILE A 11 9.98 3.99 1.16
CA ILE A 11 8.87 4.90 0.85
C ILE A 11 7.54 4.14 0.81
N LEU A 12 7.49 2.96 0.15
CA LEU A 12 6.30 2.11 0.13
C LEU A 12 5.84 1.71 1.54
N LEU A 13 6.78 1.32 2.41
CA LEU A 13 6.47 0.98 3.80
C LEU A 13 5.97 2.18 4.61
N MET A 14 6.50 3.39 4.37
CA MET A 14 6.02 4.61 5.01
C MET A 14 4.58 4.92 4.59
N ILE A 15 4.29 4.92 3.30
CA ILE A 15 2.92 5.17 2.78
C ILE A 15 1.95 4.12 3.32
N LEU A 16 2.33 2.84 3.31
CA LEU A 16 1.52 1.75 3.85
C LEU A 16 1.25 1.95 5.34
N LYS A 17 2.28 2.29 6.14
CA LYS A 17 2.14 2.56 7.57
C LYS A 17 1.20 3.72 7.84
N ASP A 18 1.35 4.82 7.12
CA ASP A 18 0.52 6.01 7.29
C ASP A 18 -0.94 5.72 6.93
N THR A 19 -1.17 4.98 5.84
CA THR A 19 -2.51 4.53 5.42
C THR A 19 -3.17 3.63 6.46
N CYS A 20 -2.42 2.67 7.03
CA CYS A 20 -2.92 1.78 8.07
C CYS A 20 -3.09 2.46 9.43
N SER A 21 -2.39 3.57 9.69
CA SER A 21 -2.47 4.31 10.97
C SER A 21 -3.62 5.33 10.98
N ASP A 22 -4.09 5.79 9.82
CA ASP A 22 -5.28 6.64 9.73
C ASP A 22 -6.53 5.78 10.00
N THR A 23 -7.14 5.96 11.18
CA THR A 23 -8.34 5.23 11.61
C THR A 23 -9.55 5.48 10.69
N THR A 24 -9.55 6.58 9.94
CA THR A 24 -10.62 6.92 8.98
C THR A 24 -10.46 6.23 7.63
N LEU A 25 -9.27 5.67 7.34
CA LEU A 25 -8.95 4.96 6.10
C LEU A 25 -8.82 3.45 6.36
N SER A 26 -8.05 3.06 7.37
CA SER A 26 -7.67 1.67 7.69
C SER A 26 -8.84 0.72 7.90
N SER A 27 -9.96 1.22 8.42
CA SER A 27 -11.19 0.44 8.64
C SER A 27 -11.87 0.02 7.33
N TYR A 28 -11.52 0.67 6.21
CA TYR A 28 -12.20 0.52 4.93
C TYR A 28 -11.27 0.08 3.79
N LEU A 29 -9.96 0.00 4.01
CA LEU A 29 -8.99 -0.37 2.97
C LEU A 29 -8.31 -1.71 3.28
N GLY A 30 -8.45 -2.66 2.37
CA GLY A 30 -7.72 -3.92 2.39
C GLY A 30 -6.48 -3.85 1.50
N PHE A 31 -5.28 -4.02 2.07
CA PHE A 31 -4.05 -4.06 1.28
C PHE A 31 -3.97 -5.36 0.45
N LYS A 32 -3.76 -5.25 -0.86
CA LYS A 32 -3.76 -6.39 -1.79
C LYS A 32 -2.70 -6.29 -2.90
N GLY A 33 -2.65 -7.31 -3.75
CA GLY A 33 -1.83 -7.33 -4.96
C GLY A 33 -0.41 -7.83 -4.74
N GLU A 34 0.42 -7.69 -5.77
CA GLU A 34 1.76 -8.28 -5.81
C GLU A 34 2.71 -7.69 -4.76
N THR A 35 2.50 -6.44 -4.38
CA THR A 35 3.31 -5.74 -3.39
C THR A 35 3.17 -6.34 -1.99
N VAL A 36 2.01 -6.93 -1.67
CA VAL A 36 1.84 -7.72 -0.44
C VAL A 36 2.80 -8.92 -0.46
N LEU A 37 2.85 -9.64 -1.58
CA LEU A 37 3.73 -10.79 -1.74
C LEU A 37 5.20 -10.37 -1.69
N TYR A 38 5.53 -9.23 -2.30
CA TYR A 38 6.88 -8.67 -2.25
C TYR A 38 7.31 -8.24 -0.84
N LEU A 39 6.43 -7.58 -0.07
CA LEU A 39 6.77 -7.07 1.26
C LEU A 39 6.75 -8.14 2.36
N PHE A 40 5.84 -9.11 2.27
CA PHE A 40 5.55 -10.04 3.37
C PHE A 40 5.80 -11.52 3.04
N TYR A 41 6.00 -11.89 1.77
CA TYR A 41 6.12 -13.29 1.33
C TYR A 41 7.32 -13.55 0.41
N ASN A 42 8.35 -12.69 0.46
CA ASN A 42 9.61 -12.84 -0.27
C ASN A 42 9.45 -13.10 -1.78
N LEU A 43 8.48 -12.44 -2.43
CA LEU A 43 8.33 -12.55 -3.88
C LEU A 43 9.66 -12.21 -4.58
N PRO A 44 10.21 -13.09 -5.45
CA PRO A 44 11.54 -12.93 -6.04
C PRO A 44 11.53 -11.97 -7.24
N ARG A 45 10.60 -11.01 -7.26
CA ARG A 45 10.56 -9.90 -8.20
C ARG A 45 10.23 -8.61 -7.47
N PHE A 46 10.74 -7.53 -8.00
CA PHE A 46 10.47 -6.20 -7.49
C PHE A 46 9.02 -5.78 -7.83
N SER A 47 8.36 -5.10 -6.90
CA SER A 47 7.03 -4.53 -7.08
C SER A 47 7.03 -3.06 -6.68
N LEU A 48 6.37 -2.24 -7.49
CA LEU A 48 6.53 -0.79 -7.47
C LEU A 48 5.36 -0.04 -6.80
N ASP A 49 4.15 -0.60 -6.85
CA ASP A 49 2.91 0.12 -6.56
C ASP A 49 2.28 -0.32 -5.23
N LEU A 50 1.28 0.40 -4.72
CA LEU A 50 0.41 -0.09 -3.64
C LEU A 50 -1.01 -0.22 -4.17
N ASN A 51 -1.63 -1.37 -3.95
CA ASN A 51 -3.01 -1.61 -4.36
C ASN A 51 -3.87 -1.87 -3.12
N PHE A 52 -5.01 -1.20 -3.05
CA PHE A 52 -5.98 -1.37 -1.97
C PHE A 52 -7.35 -1.69 -2.55
N ASP A 53 -8.07 -2.58 -1.88
CA ASP A 53 -9.50 -2.77 -2.08
C ASP A 53 -10.28 -1.93 -1.07
N LEU A 54 -11.39 -1.37 -1.52
CA LEU A 54 -12.38 -0.79 -0.63
C LEU A 54 -13.23 -1.94 -0.06
N LEU A 55 -13.19 -2.11 1.26
CA LEU A 55 -13.91 -3.16 1.98
C LEU A 55 -15.40 -2.83 2.18
N ASP A 56 -15.77 -1.55 2.07
CA ASP A 56 -17.15 -1.08 2.10
C ASP A 56 -17.40 -0.11 0.94
N GLU A 57 -18.07 -0.60 -0.11
CA GLU A 57 -18.36 0.16 -1.34
C GLU A 57 -19.11 1.47 -1.08
N LYS A 58 -19.81 1.61 0.05
CA LYS A 58 -20.51 2.85 0.41
C LYS A 58 -19.55 3.96 0.88
N LYS A 59 -18.26 3.65 1.00
CA LYS A 59 -17.20 4.52 1.54
C LYS A 59 -16.26 5.04 0.45
N GLU A 60 -16.71 5.18 -0.80
CA GLU A 60 -15.91 5.74 -1.90
C GLU A 60 -15.24 7.09 -1.58
N TYR A 61 -15.79 7.87 -0.64
CA TYR A 61 -15.15 9.12 -0.20
C TYR A 61 -13.73 8.93 0.35
N VAL A 62 -13.36 7.73 0.80
CA VAL A 62 -12.02 7.33 1.24
C VAL A 62 -10.99 7.60 0.13
N PHE A 63 -11.34 7.40 -1.14
CA PHE A 63 -10.46 7.68 -2.27
C PHE A 63 -10.19 9.16 -2.52
N LYS A 64 -11.00 10.07 -1.97
CA LYS A 64 -10.78 11.53 -2.11
C LYS A 64 -9.63 12.05 -1.24
N LYS A 65 -9.07 11.21 -0.37
CA LYS A 65 -7.90 11.53 0.45
C LYS A 65 -6.56 11.21 -0.22
N PHE A 66 -6.58 10.49 -1.34
CA PHE A 66 -5.42 10.11 -2.13
C PHE A 66 -5.22 11.03 -3.34
#